data_AF-A0A381S659-F1
#
_entry.id   AF-A0A381S659-F1
#
_cell.length_a   1.000
_cell.length_b   1.000
_cell.length_c   1.000
_cell.angle_alpha   90.00
_cell.angle_beta   90.00
_cell.angle_gamma   90.00
#
_symmetry.space_group_name_H-M   'P 1'
#
loop_
_entity.id
_entity.type
_entity.pdbx_description
1 polymer ?
#
loop_
_entity_poly.entity_id
_entity_poly.type
_entity_poly.pdbx_seq_one_letter_code
_entity_poly.pdbx_strand_id
1 'polypeptide(L)'
;MESNKITRRGLIKSGVATSAALAAPTIWIPASAASPSVNVWTYANFIPKDFKKEFEKETGIRIRTRLVDDQGKEFNLLAAEKN
;
A
#
# COMPACT_ATOMS: atom_id res chain seq x y z
N MET A 1 16.23 46.20 -22.11
CA MET A 1 16.88 44.88 -22.12
C MET A 1 17.16 44.53 -20.65
N GLU A 2 16.35 43.66 -20.04
CA GLU A 2 16.56 43.27 -18.64
C GLU A 2 17.79 42.37 -18.50
N SER A 3 18.72 42.77 -17.64
CA SER A 3 19.90 41.98 -17.28
C SER A 3 19.49 40.94 -16.25
N ASN A 4 19.40 39.67 -16.67
CA ASN A 4 19.15 38.56 -15.77
C ASN A 4 20.39 38.30 -14.91
N LYS A 5 20.41 38.89 -13.71
CA LYS A 5 21.54 38.79 -12.77
C LYS A 5 21.57 37.42 -12.13
N ILE A 6 22.39 36.52 -12.70
CA ILE A 6 22.71 35.22 -12.10
C ILE A 6 23.31 35.47 -10.72
N THR A 7 22.52 35.17 -9.69
CA THR A 7 22.91 35.39 -8.29
C THR A 7 23.58 34.13 -7.76
N ARG A 8 24.68 34.29 -6.99
CA ARG A 8 25.41 33.14 -6.38
C ARG A 8 24.48 32.19 -5.61
N ARG A 9 23.48 32.73 -4.91
CA ARG A 9 22.44 31.96 -4.22
C ARG A 9 21.57 31.12 -5.17
N GLY A 10 21.32 31.60 -6.39
CA GLY A 10 20.63 30.86 -7.43
C GLY A 10 21.45 29.67 -7.93
N LEU A 11 22.77 29.87 -8.14
CA LEU A 11 23.70 28.82 -8.55
C LEU A 11 23.87 27.71 -7.49
N ILE A 12 23.96 28.09 -6.20
CA ILE A 12 24.05 27.11 -5.10
C ILE A 12 22.75 26.30 -4.99
N LYS A 13 21.59 26.96 -5.09
CA LYS A 13 20.29 26.27 -5.10
C LYS A 13 20.15 25.30 -6.26
N SER A 14 20.59 25.67 -7.46
CA SER A 14 20.57 24.76 -8.62
C SER A 14 21.54 23.60 -8.46
N GLY A 15 22.73 23.82 -7.88
CA GLY A 15 23.74 22.76 -7.66
C GLY A 15 23.32 21.72 -6.63
N VAL A 16 22.66 22.15 -5.53
CA VAL A 16 22.14 21.22 -4.51
C VAL A 16 21.00 20.36 -5.06
N ALA A 17 20.13 20.94 -5.89
CA ALA A 17 19.02 20.22 -6.52
C ALA A 17 19.51 19.12 -7.48
N THR A 18 20.56 19.37 -8.27
CA THR A 18 21.15 18.36 -9.16
C THR A 18 21.89 17.26 -8.40
N SER A 19 22.62 17.57 -7.33
CA SER A 19 23.28 16.54 -6.51
C SER A 19 22.28 15.65 -5.76
N ALA A 20 21.19 16.23 -5.25
CA ALA A 20 20.14 15.47 -4.55
C ALA A 20 19.36 14.54 -5.49
N ALA A 21 19.16 14.95 -6.75
CA ALA A 21 18.49 14.12 -7.75
C ALA A 21 19.35 12.91 -8.20
N LEU A 22 20.69 13.05 -8.22
CA LEU A 22 21.60 11.95 -8.57
C LEU A 22 21.90 11.00 -7.40
N ALA A 23 21.80 11.49 -6.15
CA ALA A 23 21.98 10.69 -4.94
C ALA A 23 20.67 10.12 -4.39
N ALA A 24 19.51 10.60 -4.87
CA ALA A 24 18.24 9.97 -4.58
C ALA A 24 18.25 8.60 -5.26
N PRO A 25 18.16 7.49 -4.51
CA PRO A 25 17.94 6.21 -5.15
C PRO A 25 16.66 6.35 -5.96
N THR A 26 16.73 6.05 -7.26
CA THR A 26 15.57 5.89 -8.13
C THR A 26 14.83 4.63 -7.65
N ILE A 27 14.28 4.68 -6.43
CA ILE A 27 13.46 3.62 -5.88
C ILE A 27 12.17 3.73 -6.65
N TRP A 28 12.14 3.05 -7.78
CA TRP A 28 10.91 2.65 -8.40
C TRP A 28 10.26 1.70 -7.41
N ILE A 29 9.45 2.25 -6.51
CA ILE A 29 8.48 1.48 -5.76
C ILE A 29 7.41 1.20 -6.80
N PRO A 30 7.32 -0.02 -7.37
CA PRO A 30 6.14 -0.35 -8.14
C PRO A 30 4.97 -0.07 -7.21
N ALA A 31 4.05 0.80 -7.65
CA ALA A 31 2.74 0.83 -7.03
C ALA A 31 2.18 -0.57 -7.29
N SER A 32 2.39 -1.49 -6.34
CA SER A 32 1.64 -2.72 -6.30
C SER A 32 0.21 -2.23 -6.22
N ALA A 33 -0.50 -2.29 -7.35
CA ALA A 33 -1.91 -2.04 -7.39
C ALA A 33 -2.50 -3.14 -6.51
N ALA A 34 -2.61 -2.85 -5.22
CA ALA A 34 -3.26 -3.69 -4.26
C ALA A 34 -4.69 -3.77 -4.78
N SER A 35 -5.01 -4.85 -5.52
CA SER A 35 -6.37 -5.13 -5.92
C SER A 35 -7.20 -4.99 -4.65
N PRO A 36 -8.20 -4.10 -4.62
CA PRO A 36 -8.91 -3.81 -3.38
C PRO A 36 -9.51 -5.12 -2.90
N SER A 37 -8.99 -5.64 -1.80
CA SER A 37 -9.34 -6.96 -1.31
C SER A 37 -9.42 -6.90 0.20
N VAL A 38 -10.49 -7.46 0.75
CA VAL A 38 -10.74 -7.51 2.19
C VAL A 38 -10.55 -8.96 2.63
N ASN A 39 -9.67 -9.16 3.60
CA ASN A 39 -9.47 -10.45 4.24
C ASN A 39 -10.48 -10.58 5.39
N VAL A 40 -11.33 -11.60 5.34
CA VAL A 40 -12.36 -11.85 6.34
C VAL A 40 -12.10 -13.20 6.98
N TRP A 41 -11.99 -13.21 8.30
CA TRP A 41 -11.90 -14.42 9.12
C TRP A 41 -13.28 -14.71 9.66
N THR A 42 -13.83 -15.86 9.30
CA THR A 42 -15.21 -16.21 9.64
C THR A 42 -15.41 -17.71 9.58
N TYR A 43 -16.50 -18.16 10.20
CA TYR A 43 -16.91 -19.55 10.18
C TYR A 43 -17.44 -19.95 8.79
N ALA A 44 -17.49 -21.25 8.55
CA ALA A 44 -18.02 -21.79 7.30
C ALA A 44 -19.46 -21.33 7.06
N ASN A 45 -19.75 -20.95 5.81
CA ASN A 45 -21.08 -20.56 5.33
C ASN A 45 -21.68 -19.29 5.98
N PHE A 46 -20.91 -18.51 6.74
CA PHE A 46 -21.39 -17.25 7.31
C PHE A 46 -21.60 -16.16 6.24
N ILE A 47 -20.80 -16.18 5.17
CA ILE A 47 -20.95 -15.30 4.01
C ILE A 47 -21.66 -16.08 2.90
N PRO A 48 -22.92 -15.76 2.59
CA PRO A 48 -23.62 -16.37 1.46
C PRO A 48 -22.88 -16.11 0.14
N LYS A 49 -22.86 -17.11 -0.74
CA LYS A 49 -22.17 -17.01 -2.04
C LYS A 49 -22.74 -15.89 -2.92
N ASP A 50 -24.06 -15.70 -2.87
CA ASP A 50 -24.73 -14.68 -3.68
C ASP A 50 -24.38 -13.27 -3.22
N PHE A 51 -24.37 -13.04 -1.90
CA PHE A 51 -23.89 -11.78 -1.31
C PHE A 51 -22.46 -11.47 -1.73
N LYS A 52 -21.55 -12.45 -1.62
CA LYS A 52 -20.16 -12.26 -2.05
C LYS A 52 -20.07 -11.83 -3.51
N LYS A 53 -20.84 -12.48 -4.39
CA LYS A 53 -20.82 -12.19 -5.82
C LYS A 53 -21.35 -10.79 -6.14
N GLU A 54 -22.42 -10.37 -5.47
CA GLU A 54 -23.00 -9.05 -5.65
C GLU A 54 -22.08 -7.96 -5.10
N PHE A 55 -21.55 -8.13 -3.90
CA PHE A 55 -20.59 -7.22 -3.27
C PHE A 55 -19.33 -7.02 -4.13
N GLU A 56 -18.72 -8.12 -4.62
CA GLU A 56 -17.52 -8.05 -5.47
C GLU A 56 -17.80 -7.34 -6.80
N LYS A 57 -19.01 -7.49 -7.35
CA LYS A 57 -19.44 -6.83 -8.59
C LYS A 57 -19.68 -5.34 -8.41
N GLU A 58 -20.34 -4.94 -7.32
CA GLU A 58 -20.69 -3.54 -7.06
C GLU A 58 -19.49 -2.70 -6.63
N THR A 59 -18.65 -3.27 -5.76
CA THR A 59 -17.56 -2.52 -5.12
C THR A 59 -16.22 -2.70 -5.85
N GLY A 60 -16.09 -3.76 -6.66
CA GLY A 60 -14.80 -4.20 -7.20
C GLY A 60 -13.85 -4.78 -6.15
N ILE A 61 -14.28 -4.91 -4.89
CA ILE A 61 -13.47 -5.38 -3.76
C ILE A 61 -13.59 -6.89 -3.64
N ARG A 62 -12.48 -7.62 -3.74
CA ARG A 62 -12.47 -9.10 -3.58
C ARG A 62 -12.54 -9.53 -2.12
N ILE A 63 -13.45 -10.44 -1.78
CA ILE A 63 -13.55 -11.02 -0.44
C ILE A 63 -12.69 -12.28 -0.37
N ARG A 64 -11.65 -12.25 0.47
CA ARG A 64 -10.81 -13.41 0.79
C ARG A 64 -11.21 -13.98 2.14
N THR A 65 -11.89 -15.12 2.11
CA THR A 65 -12.37 -15.79 3.32
C THR A 65 -11.31 -16.75 3.84
N ARG A 66 -10.93 -16.62 5.11
CA ARG A 66 -10.21 -17.67 5.85
C ARG A 66 -11.21 -18.30 6.80
N LEU A 67 -11.38 -19.61 6.67
CA LEU A 67 -12.24 -20.39 7.55
C LEU A 67 -11.52 -20.53 8.89
N VAL A 68 -12.18 -20.09 9.95
CA VAL A 68 -11.77 -20.38 11.32
C VAL A 68 -12.45 -21.69 11.68
N ASP A 69 -11.71 -22.79 11.57
CA ASP A 69 -12.22 -24.16 11.57
C ASP A 69 -12.25 -24.83 12.94
N ASP A 70 -11.67 -24.25 13.99
CA ASP A 70 -11.92 -24.73 15.36
C ASP A 70 -11.56 -23.68 16.42
N GLN A 71 -12.34 -23.66 17.49
CA GLN A 71 -12.42 -22.64 18.56
C GLN A 71 -11.13 -22.41 19.42
N GLY A 72 -9.91 -22.64 18.92
CA GLY A 72 -8.73 -22.77 19.79
C GLY A 72 -7.38 -22.22 19.34
N LYS A 73 -7.22 -21.54 18.21
CA LYS A 73 -5.86 -21.12 17.74
C LYS A 73 -5.74 -19.74 17.09
N GLU A 74 -6.52 -18.74 17.51
CA GLU A 74 -6.31 -17.33 17.10
C GLU A 74 -5.71 -16.44 18.19
N PHE A 75 -4.89 -16.98 19.11
CA PHE A 75 -4.13 -16.15 20.06
C PHE A 75 -2.62 -16.08 19.82
N ASN A 76 -2.10 -16.62 18.71
CA ASN A 76 -0.65 -16.65 18.49
C ASN A 76 -0.19 -16.21 17.09
N LEU A 77 -0.81 -15.17 16.54
CA LEU A 77 -0.24 -14.43 15.40
C LEU A 77 -0.15 -12.90 15.62
N LEU A 78 -0.58 -12.39 16.78
CA LEU A 78 -0.30 -11.01 17.23
C LEU A 78 0.83 -10.94 18.28
N ALA A 79 1.34 -12.08 18.76
CA ALA A 79 2.40 -12.15 19.76
C ALA A 79 3.79 -12.49 19.19
N ALA A 80 3.89 -12.86 17.90
CA ALA A 80 5.16 -13.23 17.27
C ALA A 80 5.91 -12.05 16.63
N GLU A 81 5.40 -10.82 16.75
CA GLU A 81 6.04 -9.61 16.20
C GLU A 81 6.75 -8.76 17.27
N LYS A 82 7.14 -9.40 18.40
CA LYS A 82 7.94 -8.76 19.43
C LYS A 82 9.12 -9.67 19.81
N ASN A 83 10.13 -9.68 18.95
CA ASN A 83 11.55 -9.80 19.32
C ASN A 83 12.42 -9.37 18.13
#